data_AF-A0A7S1MC06-F1
#
_entry.id   AF-A0A7S1MC06-F1
#
_cell.length_a   1.000
_cell.length_b   1.000
_cell.length_c   1.000
_cell.angle_alpha   90.00
_cell.angle_beta   90.00
_cell.angle_gamma   90.00
#
_symmetry.space_group_name_H-M   'P 1'
#
loop_
_entity.id
_entity.type
_entity.pdbx_description
1 polymer ?
#
loop_
_entity_poly.entity_id
_entity_poly.type
_entity_poly.pdbx_seq_one_letter_code
_entity_poly.pdbx_strand_id
1 'polypeptide(L)'
;QFNDVMDIQQSILFEVWDSDVVAKDFLGEAWLPPLSSFGPRMKDIVLPLGKADNSEDAENGPSRPAEKDIGDDKADPSKKITGELYVSVSWKFPLYEEKTLDQDIATWLSELSDNQELVKYEQAIKDSFGTLQVVSEQMVSPDGTLSSDFFKKANVDKAHHKKFQTYFKDNAQGEGLQSRADVQEKMHTGMLKIRIDRARMLRRADAHRFRDCDAHVQVWVRNDAKGAWRKKPWMRTKVVNKTRDPVWNVEQERPLLTGNFEARFREPEEGWIAEVKKALRSRATQKRMDDEHAVSAVKRFGSRGLRVKFLDSDGRAVR
;
A
#
# COMPACT_ATOMS: atom_id res chain seq x y z
N GLN A 1 -5.74 -12.43 -16.21
CA GLN A 1 -4.96 -12.19 -14.98
C GLN A 1 -5.43 -10.96 -14.20
N PHE A 2 -6.21 -10.03 -14.78
CA PHE A 2 -6.82 -8.90 -14.06
C PHE A 2 -7.84 -9.28 -12.97
N ASN A 3 -8.42 -10.48 -12.99
CA ASN A 3 -9.43 -10.88 -12.00
C ASN A 3 -8.86 -11.17 -10.60
N ASP A 4 -7.57 -11.53 -10.47
CA ASP A 4 -6.90 -11.71 -9.15
C ASP A 4 -6.63 -10.35 -8.46
N VAL A 5 -6.77 -9.23 -9.18
CA VAL A 5 -6.54 -7.87 -8.66
C VAL A 5 -7.76 -7.36 -7.85
N MET A 6 -8.91 -8.05 -7.94
CA MET A 6 -10.14 -7.64 -7.25
C MET A 6 -10.19 -8.09 -5.78
N ASP A 7 -9.45 -9.13 -5.41
CA ASP A 7 -9.38 -9.59 -4.03
C ASP A 7 -8.13 -9.03 -3.34
N ILE A 8 -8.34 -7.95 -2.59
CA ILE A 8 -7.26 -7.24 -1.88
C ILE A 8 -6.73 -8.09 -0.72
N GLN A 9 -7.53 -9.00 -0.16
CA GLN A 9 -7.15 -9.90 0.94
C GLN A 9 -6.55 -9.18 2.15
N GLN A 10 -7.11 -8.00 2.45
CA GLN A 10 -6.78 -7.22 3.62
C GLN A 10 -8.07 -6.84 4.31
N SER A 11 -8.16 -7.17 5.60
CA SER A 11 -9.28 -6.78 6.44
C SER A 11 -8.82 -5.72 7.44
N ILE A 12 -9.65 -4.70 7.67
CA ILE A 12 -9.35 -3.58 8.56
C ILE A 12 -10.29 -3.65 9.76
N LEU A 13 -9.70 -3.63 10.96
CA LEU A 13 -10.42 -3.69 12.23
C LEU A 13 -10.17 -2.42 13.03
N PHE A 14 -11.24 -1.80 13.49
CA PHE A 14 -11.21 -0.71 14.45
C PHE A 14 -11.49 -1.29 15.84
N GLU A 15 -10.53 -1.19 16.75
CA GLU A 15 -10.76 -1.48 18.17
C GLU A 15 -10.89 -0.17 18.94
N VAL A 16 -11.96 -0.04 19.73
CA VAL A 16 -12.17 1.09 20.63
C VAL A 16 -11.87 0.63 22.06
N TRP A 17 -11.01 1.38 22.74
CA TRP A 17 -10.52 1.04 24.06
C TRP A 17 -10.66 2.23 25.00
N ASP A 18 -10.89 1.93 26.27
CA ASP A 18 -10.70 2.84 27.38
C ASP A 18 -9.25 2.75 27.87
N SER A 19 -8.61 3.90 28.12
CA SER A 19 -7.22 3.99 28.53
C SER A 19 -7.09 4.54 29.94
N ASP A 20 -7.31 3.70 30.95
CA ASP A 20 -6.90 4.03 32.31
C ASP A 20 -5.43 3.70 32.56
N VAL A 21 -4.84 4.44 33.51
CA VAL A 21 -3.43 4.27 33.94
C VAL A 21 -3.15 2.85 34.45
N VAL A 22 -4.18 2.14 34.94
CA VAL A 22 -4.04 0.83 35.61
C VAL A 22 -4.66 -0.32 34.79
N ALA A 23 -5.67 -0.04 33.97
CA ALA A 23 -6.36 -1.04 33.19
C ALA A 23 -6.79 -0.47 31.84
N LYS A 24 -6.70 -1.28 30.79
CA LYS A 24 -7.38 -0.99 29.52
C LYS A 24 -8.64 -1.83 29.47
N ASP A 25 -9.75 -1.20 29.11
CA ASP A 25 -11.04 -1.87 28.95
C ASP A 25 -11.47 -1.77 27.50
N PHE A 26 -11.88 -2.90 26.92
CA PHE A 26 -12.33 -2.93 25.53
C PHE A 26 -13.77 -2.40 25.43
N LEU A 27 -13.98 -1.37 24.63
CA LEU A 27 -15.27 -0.73 24.46
C LEU A 27 -16.07 -1.31 23.29
N GLY A 28 -15.39 -1.94 22.33
CA GLY A 28 -16.01 -2.56 21.14
C GLY A 28 -15.04 -2.63 19.97
N GLU A 29 -15.39 -3.44 18.98
CA GLU A 29 -14.74 -3.41 17.67
C GLU A 29 -15.72 -3.20 16.53
N ALA A 30 -15.20 -2.74 15.41
CA ALA A 30 -15.93 -2.67 14.16
C ALA A 30 -15.03 -3.05 12.99
N TRP A 31 -15.56 -3.84 12.08
CA TRP A 31 -14.89 -4.20 10.84
C TRP A 31 -15.22 -3.18 9.75
N LEU A 32 -14.21 -2.81 8.98
CA LEU A 32 -14.43 -2.05 7.76
C LEU A 32 -15.06 -2.98 6.70
N PRO A 33 -16.01 -2.49 5.89
CA PRO A 33 -16.42 -3.18 4.67
C PRO A 33 -15.21 -3.51 3.77
N PRO A 34 -15.33 -4.49 2.85
CA PRO A 34 -14.26 -4.82 1.92
C PRO A 34 -13.71 -3.58 1.22
N LEU A 35 -12.38 -3.48 1.10
CA LEU A 35 -11.72 -2.31 0.51
C LEU A 35 -12.13 -2.03 -0.94
N SER A 36 -12.55 -3.07 -1.68
CA SER A 36 -13.11 -2.96 -3.03
C SER A 36 -14.44 -2.22 -3.11
N SER A 37 -15.14 -2.02 -1.98
CA SER A 37 -16.37 -1.22 -1.90
C SER A 37 -16.11 0.30 -1.83
N PHE A 38 -14.85 0.70 -1.71
CA PHE A 38 -14.42 2.09 -1.68
C PHE A 38 -13.69 2.47 -2.96
N GLY A 39 -13.79 3.76 -3.33
CA GLY A 39 -13.06 4.35 -4.44
C GLY A 39 -12.10 5.45 -3.97
N PRO A 40 -11.52 6.23 -4.90
CA PRO A 40 -10.55 7.28 -4.56
C PRO A 40 -11.17 8.46 -3.80
N ARG A 41 -12.49 8.62 -3.84
CA ARG A 41 -13.20 9.66 -3.08
C ARG A 41 -13.51 9.18 -1.68
N MET A 42 -13.30 10.06 -0.69
CA MET A 42 -13.65 9.79 0.70
C MET A 42 -15.16 9.54 0.83
N LYS A 43 -15.52 8.43 1.48
CA LYS A 43 -16.88 8.03 1.78
C LYS A 43 -17.06 7.95 3.29
N ASP A 44 -18.04 8.68 3.80
CA ASP A 44 -18.43 8.64 5.20
C ASP A 44 -19.30 7.42 5.47
N ILE A 45 -18.97 6.68 6.53
CA ILE A 45 -19.70 5.49 6.97
C ILE A 45 -19.83 5.49 8.49
N VAL A 46 -20.86 4.83 8.97
CA VAL A 46 -21.10 4.59 10.40
C VAL A 46 -20.95 3.10 10.65
N LEU A 47 -20.06 2.75 11.56
CA LEU A 47 -19.75 1.37 11.91
C LEU A 47 -20.27 1.07 13.32
N PRO A 48 -21.30 0.20 13.47
CA PRO A 48 -21.77 -0.19 14.79
C PRO A 48 -20.69 -1.02 15.50
N LEU A 49 -20.49 -0.75 16.80
CA LEU A 49 -19.54 -1.51 17.61
C LEU A 49 -20.15 -2.84 18.06
N GLY A 50 -19.38 -3.92 17.88
CA GLY A 50 -19.70 -5.27 18.30
C GLY A 50 -18.70 -5.82 19.31
N LYS A 51 -19.04 -7.00 19.85
CA LYS A 51 -18.10 -7.81 20.65
C LYS A 51 -17.05 -8.42 19.75
N ALA A 52 -15.85 -8.61 20.28
CA ALA A 52 -14.82 -9.38 19.61
C ALA A 52 -15.32 -10.83 19.40
N ASP A 53 -15.26 -11.28 18.16
CA ASP A 53 -15.60 -12.63 17.74
C ASP A 53 -14.31 -13.38 17.40
N ASN A 54 -13.80 -14.14 18.36
CA ASN A 54 -12.57 -14.91 18.20
C ASN A 54 -12.83 -16.31 17.60
N SER A 55 -14.06 -16.58 17.14
CA SER A 55 -14.40 -17.85 16.51
C SER A 55 -13.70 -17.98 15.14
N GLU A 56 -13.41 -19.21 14.74
CA GLU A 56 -12.79 -19.48 13.43
C GLU A 56 -13.80 -19.26 12.28
N ASP A 57 -15.10 -19.31 12.56
CA ASP A 57 -16.21 -19.15 11.64
C ASP A 57 -16.80 -17.73 11.59
N ALA A 58 -16.19 -16.77 12.31
CA ALA A 58 -16.55 -15.36 12.23
C ALA A 58 -16.55 -14.86 10.77
N GLU A 59 -17.55 -14.06 10.38
CA GLU A 59 -17.76 -13.61 8.99
C GLU A 59 -16.52 -12.92 8.40
N ASN A 60 -15.87 -12.08 9.20
CA ASN A 60 -14.65 -11.36 8.82
C ASN A 60 -13.41 -12.07 9.35
N GLY A 61 -13.47 -13.37 9.66
CA GLY A 61 -12.46 -14.15 10.38
C GLY A 61 -12.26 -13.69 11.84
N PRO A 62 -11.41 -14.39 12.62
CA PRO A 62 -11.29 -14.12 14.04
C PRO A 62 -10.75 -12.70 14.32
N SER A 63 -11.34 -12.06 15.32
CA SER A 63 -10.84 -10.82 15.92
C SER A 63 -9.40 -10.97 16.40
N ARG A 64 -8.76 -9.84 16.69
CA ARG A 64 -7.42 -9.86 17.26
C ARG A 64 -7.50 -10.45 18.68
N PRO A 65 -6.63 -11.41 19.04
CA PRO A 65 -6.61 -11.94 20.40
C PRO A 65 -6.37 -10.80 21.39
N ALA A 66 -7.39 -10.49 22.19
CA ALA A 66 -7.33 -9.48 23.22
C ALA A 66 -6.71 -10.07 24.49
N GLU A 67 -5.86 -9.31 25.18
CA GLU A 67 -5.26 -9.72 26.45
C GLU A 67 -6.29 -9.82 27.60
N LYS A 68 -7.49 -9.26 27.41
CA LYS A 68 -8.54 -9.25 28.42
C LYS A 68 -9.88 -9.65 27.81
N ASP A 69 -10.51 -10.63 28.42
CA ASP A 69 -11.92 -10.92 28.22
C ASP A 69 -12.76 -9.86 28.95
N ILE A 70 -13.74 -9.30 28.24
CA ILE A 70 -14.68 -8.33 28.80
C ILE A 70 -15.61 -9.08 29.76
N GLY A 71 -15.83 -10.38 29.56
CA GLY A 71 -16.80 -11.20 30.28
C GLY A 71 -18.19 -11.15 29.64
N ASP A 72 -19.11 -11.97 30.15
CA ASP A 72 -20.45 -12.14 29.58
C ASP A 72 -21.39 -10.97 29.94
N ASP A 73 -22.05 -10.39 28.94
CA ASP A 73 -23.02 -9.30 29.12
C ASP A 73 -24.34 -9.80 29.74
N LYS A 74 -24.60 -11.11 29.70
CA LYS A 74 -25.72 -11.73 30.43
C LYS A 74 -25.50 -11.65 31.94
N ALA A 75 -24.25 -11.77 32.38
CA ALA A 75 -23.89 -11.70 33.78
C ALA A 75 -23.83 -10.23 34.27
N ASP A 76 -23.37 -9.32 33.41
CA ASP A 76 -23.25 -7.89 33.73
C ASP A 76 -23.68 -7.01 32.55
N PRO A 77 -24.91 -6.46 32.58
CA PRO A 77 -25.43 -5.60 31.52
C PRO A 77 -24.59 -4.35 31.26
N SER A 78 -23.78 -3.89 32.23
CA SER A 78 -22.89 -2.73 32.04
C SER A 78 -21.74 -3.00 31.05
N LYS A 79 -21.47 -4.29 30.82
CA LYS A 79 -20.45 -4.77 29.87
C LYS A 79 -20.99 -4.93 28.45
N LYS A 80 -22.29 -4.72 28.25
CA LYS A 80 -22.87 -4.73 26.91
C LYS A 80 -22.19 -3.67 26.06
N ILE A 81 -21.65 -4.10 24.93
CA ILE A 81 -21.03 -3.20 23.96
C ILE A 81 -22.12 -2.38 23.28
N THR A 82 -21.92 -1.08 23.27
CA THR A 82 -22.80 -0.11 22.63
C THR A 82 -21.96 0.94 21.92
N GLY A 83 -22.59 1.59 20.96
CA GLY A 83 -22.03 2.75 20.29
C GLY A 83 -21.73 2.50 18.82
N GLU A 84 -21.33 3.57 18.18
CA GLU A 84 -21.12 3.64 16.74
C GLU A 84 -19.89 4.52 16.46
N LEU A 85 -19.07 4.10 15.50
CA LEU A 85 -17.88 4.81 15.07
C LEU A 85 -18.14 5.47 13.71
N TYR A 86 -17.90 6.77 13.63
CA TYR A 86 -18.02 7.54 12.41
C TYR A 86 -16.64 7.67 11.76
N VAL A 87 -16.48 7.10 10.57
CA VAL A 87 -15.23 7.13 9.83
C VAL A 87 -15.45 7.54 8.38
N SER A 88 -14.45 8.17 7.79
CA SER A 88 -14.39 8.45 6.36
C SER A 88 -13.25 7.66 5.75
N VAL A 89 -13.50 6.95 4.67
CA VAL A 89 -12.49 6.08 4.04
C VAL A 89 -12.42 6.33 2.54
N SER A 90 -11.21 6.36 2.00
CA SER A 90 -10.97 6.22 0.57
C SER A 90 -9.89 5.17 0.30
N TRP A 91 -10.02 4.54 -0.87
CA TRP A 91 -9.11 3.52 -1.34
C TRP A 91 -8.81 3.75 -2.82
N LYS A 92 -7.55 4.05 -3.14
CA LYS A 92 -7.08 4.19 -4.52
C LYS A 92 -6.19 3.01 -4.87
N PHE A 93 -6.64 2.15 -5.77
CA PHE A 93 -5.91 0.94 -6.17
C PHE A 93 -6.12 0.62 -7.66
N PRO A 94 -5.07 0.19 -8.38
CA PRO A 94 -3.66 0.19 -7.95
C PRO A 94 -3.11 1.62 -7.80
N LEU A 95 -2.03 1.79 -7.04
CA LEU A 95 -1.28 3.05 -6.97
C LEU A 95 -0.43 3.25 -8.24
N TYR A 96 -0.12 2.15 -8.92
CA TYR A 96 0.52 2.19 -10.24
C TYR A 96 -0.40 2.86 -11.26
N GLU A 97 -0.03 4.05 -11.67
CA GLU A 97 -0.51 4.65 -12.90
C GLU A 97 0.46 4.23 -13.99
N GLU A 98 -0.03 3.46 -14.95
CA GLU A 98 0.73 3.13 -16.15
C GLU A 98 1.02 4.45 -16.85
N LYS A 99 2.26 4.93 -16.74
CA LYS A 99 2.72 6.04 -17.55
C LYS A 99 2.81 5.52 -18.98
N THR A 100 1.73 5.67 -19.72
CA THR A 100 1.72 5.43 -21.15
C THR A 100 2.69 6.42 -21.78
N LEU A 101 3.61 5.93 -22.61
CA LEU A 101 4.49 6.78 -23.44
C LEU A 101 3.72 7.41 -24.61
N ASP A 102 2.40 7.43 -24.52
CA ASP A 102 1.45 8.02 -25.45
C ASP A 102 1.31 9.55 -25.25
N GLN A 103 1.94 10.11 -24.22
CA GLN A 103 1.93 11.55 -24.02
C GLN A 103 2.64 12.28 -25.17
N ASP A 104 2.10 13.44 -25.55
CA ASP A 104 2.72 14.27 -26.59
C ASP A 104 4.11 14.75 -26.14
N ILE A 105 5.04 14.82 -27.11
CA ILE A 105 6.44 15.18 -26.87
C ILE A 105 6.55 16.59 -26.25
N ALA A 106 5.67 17.54 -26.58
CA ALA A 106 5.70 18.88 -25.99
C ALA A 106 5.37 18.86 -24.50
N THR A 107 4.34 18.08 -24.13
CA THR A 107 3.94 17.89 -22.73
C THR A 107 5.07 17.24 -21.95
N TRP A 108 5.66 16.16 -22.49
CA TRP A 108 6.80 15.48 -21.89
C TRP A 108 8.00 16.42 -21.67
N LEU A 109 8.39 17.21 -22.68
CA LEU A 109 9.50 18.15 -22.57
C LEU A 109 9.23 19.26 -21.55
N SER A 110 7.97 19.69 -21.42
CA SER A 110 7.56 20.68 -20.42
C SER A 110 7.66 20.12 -19.00
N GLU A 111 7.29 18.86 -18.78
CA GLU A 111 7.44 18.20 -17.47
C GLU A 111 8.91 18.00 -17.06
N LEU A 112 9.81 17.88 -18.05
CA LEU A 112 11.25 17.73 -17.81
C LEU A 112 11.96 19.04 -17.43
N SER A 113 11.31 20.19 -17.64
CA SER A 113 11.91 21.49 -17.34
C SER A 113 10.87 22.51 -16.87
N ASP A 114 11.03 22.98 -15.65
CA ASP A 114 10.15 24.00 -15.05
C ASP A 114 10.04 25.29 -15.88
N ASN A 115 11.07 25.61 -16.67
CA ASN A 115 11.17 26.80 -17.51
C ASN A 115 10.83 26.56 -18.99
N GLN A 116 10.34 25.38 -19.36
CA GLN A 116 10.01 24.99 -20.75
C GLN A 116 11.19 25.10 -21.75
N GLU A 117 12.44 25.19 -21.28
CA GLU A 117 13.62 25.36 -22.15
C GLU A 117 13.83 24.19 -23.11
N LEU A 118 13.30 23.01 -22.78
CA LEU A 118 13.45 21.78 -23.55
C LEU A 118 12.45 21.69 -24.71
N VAL A 119 11.38 22.48 -24.72
CA VAL A 119 10.36 22.47 -25.79
C VAL A 119 10.98 22.83 -27.14
N LYS A 120 12.10 23.56 -27.16
CA LYS A 120 12.86 23.86 -28.40
C LYS A 120 13.33 22.59 -29.15
N TYR A 121 13.40 21.44 -28.50
CA TYR A 121 13.77 20.16 -29.12
C TYR A 121 12.58 19.38 -29.68
N GLU A 122 11.34 19.81 -29.44
CA GLU A 122 10.13 19.10 -29.80
C GLU A 122 10.11 18.68 -31.27
N GLN A 123 10.30 19.65 -32.18
CA GLN A 123 10.22 19.39 -33.61
C GLN A 123 11.31 18.41 -34.07
N ALA A 124 12.54 18.58 -33.60
CA ALA A 124 13.65 17.68 -33.97
C ALA A 124 13.42 16.24 -33.49
N ILE A 125 12.82 16.07 -32.31
CA ILE A 125 12.46 14.75 -31.76
C ILE A 125 11.29 14.14 -32.55
N LYS A 126 10.24 14.92 -32.85
CA LYS A 126 9.10 14.50 -33.69
C LYS A 126 9.57 14.07 -35.09
N ASP A 127 10.43 14.85 -35.72
CA ASP A 127 10.93 14.55 -37.07
C ASP A 127 11.81 13.29 -37.09
N SER A 128 12.63 13.09 -36.06
CA SER A 128 13.60 11.98 -36.01
C SER A 128 13.00 10.66 -35.55
N PHE A 129 12.01 10.70 -34.65
CA PHE A 129 11.51 9.51 -33.95
C PHE A 129 9.99 9.37 -33.97
N GLY A 130 9.25 10.41 -34.35
CA GLY A 130 7.79 10.40 -34.34
C GLY A 130 7.23 10.57 -32.92
N THR A 131 7.20 9.48 -32.13
CA THR A 131 6.59 9.44 -30.80
C THR A 131 7.59 9.10 -29.71
N LEU A 132 7.22 9.39 -28.46
CA LEU A 132 8.03 9.05 -27.29
C LEU A 132 8.18 7.53 -27.10
N GLN A 133 7.15 6.77 -27.48
CA GLN A 133 7.21 5.31 -27.50
C GLN A 133 8.33 4.79 -28.42
N VAL A 134 8.44 5.33 -29.64
CA VAL A 134 9.51 4.95 -30.59
C VAL A 134 10.89 5.30 -30.05
N VAL A 135 11.04 6.43 -29.36
CA VAL A 135 12.30 6.78 -28.68
C VAL A 135 12.63 5.72 -27.61
N SER A 136 11.66 5.35 -26.78
CA SER A 136 11.87 4.33 -25.75
C SER A 136 12.21 2.96 -26.34
N GLU A 137 11.58 2.56 -27.43
CA GLU A 137 11.78 1.23 -28.04
C GLU A 137 13.11 1.14 -28.80
N GLN A 138 13.52 2.22 -29.50
CA GLN A 138 14.68 2.18 -30.39
C GLN A 138 15.95 2.78 -29.81
N MET A 139 15.83 3.73 -28.87
CA MET A 139 16.97 4.52 -28.41
C MET A 139 17.32 4.28 -26.94
N VAL A 140 16.48 3.60 -26.17
CA VAL A 140 16.73 3.30 -24.75
C VAL A 140 17.11 1.85 -24.61
N SER A 141 18.28 1.57 -24.02
CA SER A 141 18.67 0.20 -23.70
C SER A 141 17.90 -0.35 -22.49
N PRO A 142 17.90 -1.67 -22.24
CA PRO A 142 17.13 -2.29 -21.16
C PRO A 142 17.46 -1.80 -19.74
N ASP A 143 18.64 -1.21 -19.54
CA ASP A 143 19.08 -0.57 -18.30
C ASP A 143 18.61 0.90 -18.17
N GLY A 144 17.83 1.38 -19.13
CA GLY A 144 17.33 2.75 -19.20
C GLY A 144 18.34 3.77 -19.74
N THR A 145 19.49 3.32 -20.25
CA THR A 145 20.49 4.22 -20.82
C THR A 145 20.06 4.67 -22.22
N LEU A 146 19.95 5.99 -22.42
CA LEU A 146 19.60 6.58 -23.71
C LEU A 146 20.83 6.62 -24.63
N SER A 147 20.68 6.10 -25.85
CA SER A 147 21.72 6.04 -26.89
C SER A 147 22.26 7.43 -27.24
N SER A 148 23.57 7.52 -27.49
CA SER A 148 24.20 8.77 -27.93
C SER A 148 23.62 9.31 -29.25
N ASP A 149 23.03 8.43 -30.06
CA ASP A 149 22.45 8.79 -31.35
C ASP A 149 21.13 9.54 -31.21
N PHE A 150 20.41 9.34 -30.10
CA PHE A 150 19.26 10.19 -29.76
C PHE A 150 19.69 11.66 -29.68
N PHE A 151 20.73 11.95 -28.91
CA PHE A 151 21.19 13.32 -28.69
C PHE A 151 21.72 13.98 -29.96
N LYS A 152 22.36 13.19 -30.84
CA LYS A 152 22.83 13.69 -32.14
C LYS A 152 21.67 14.02 -33.07
N LYS A 153 20.70 13.10 -33.23
CA LYS A 153 19.57 13.28 -34.16
C LYS A 153 18.60 14.37 -33.69
N ALA A 154 18.30 14.42 -32.39
CA ALA A 154 17.45 15.46 -31.81
C ALA A 154 18.18 16.79 -31.55
N ASN A 155 19.48 16.88 -31.88
CA ASN A 155 20.33 18.06 -31.68
C ASN A 155 20.24 18.63 -30.25
N VAL A 156 20.30 17.75 -29.24
CA VAL A 156 20.16 18.12 -27.84
C VAL A 156 21.50 18.60 -27.29
N ASP A 157 21.49 19.75 -26.63
CA ASP A 157 22.67 20.33 -26.00
C ASP A 157 23.17 19.42 -24.87
N LYS A 158 24.50 19.28 -24.74
CA LYS A 158 25.13 18.46 -23.69
C LYS A 158 24.67 18.81 -22.27
N ALA A 159 24.35 20.09 -22.03
CA ALA A 159 23.82 20.56 -20.76
C ALA A 159 22.51 19.87 -20.34
N HIS A 160 21.72 19.42 -21.32
CA HIS A 160 20.42 18.79 -21.08
C HIS A 160 20.47 17.25 -21.13
N HIS A 161 21.57 16.63 -21.58
CA HIS A 161 21.66 15.17 -21.74
C HIS A 161 21.26 14.42 -20.47
N LYS A 162 21.73 14.90 -19.31
CA LYS A 162 21.43 14.29 -18.01
C LYS A 162 19.93 14.28 -17.70
N LYS A 163 19.16 15.30 -18.09
CA LYS A 163 17.70 15.35 -17.83
C LYS A 163 16.99 14.23 -18.59
N PHE A 164 17.29 14.07 -19.88
CA PHE A 164 16.74 12.99 -20.70
C PHE A 164 17.18 11.60 -20.21
N GLN A 165 18.48 11.42 -19.91
CA GLN A 165 18.98 10.14 -19.39
C GLN A 165 18.32 9.76 -18.07
N THR A 166 18.21 10.70 -17.12
CA THR A 166 17.53 10.44 -15.84
C THR A 166 16.08 10.07 -16.07
N TYR A 167 15.35 10.77 -16.94
CA TYR A 167 13.96 10.43 -17.25
C TYR A 167 13.83 9.00 -17.77
N PHE A 168 14.57 8.63 -18.82
CA PHE A 168 14.46 7.28 -19.36
C PHE A 168 15.07 6.23 -18.44
N LYS A 169 16.00 6.57 -17.55
CA LYS A 169 16.48 5.65 -16.53
C LYS A 169 15.43 5.38 -15.45
N ASP A 170 14.73 6.43 -15.02
CA ASP A 170 13.71 6.36 -13.97
C ASP A 170 12.37 5.81 -14.49
N ASN A 171 12.08 6.01 -15.78
CA ASN A 171 10.87 5.55 -16.46
C ASN A 171 11.10 4.38 -17.41
N ALA A 172 12.35 3.93 -17.59
CA ALA A 172 12.59 2.65 -18.22
C ALA A 172 11.84 1.64 -17.38
N GLN A 173 10.82 1.04 -18.00
CA GLN A 173 10.23 -0.20 -17.53
C GLN A 173 11.29 -1.29 -17.74
N GLY A 174 12.40 -1.14 -17.02
CA GLY A 174 13.62 -1.85 -17.27
C GLY A 174 13.34 -3.33 -17.14
N GLU A 175 13.87 -4.09 -18.10
CA GLU A 175 13.92 -5.55 -18.00
C GLU A 175 14.71 -6.02 -16.76
N GLY A 176 15.42 -5.09 -16.11
CA GLY A 176 16.07 -5.27 -14.82
C GLY A 176 15.12 -5.78 -13.74
N LEU A 177 15.64 -6.70 -12.92
CA LEU A 177 14.90 -7.35 -11.86
C LEU A 177 14.29 -6.35 -10.86
N GLN A 178 15.05 -5.30 -10.49
CA GLN A 178 14.60 -4.30 -9.53
C GLN A 178 13.43 -3.47 -10.08
N SER A 179 13.55 -2.94 -11.30
CA SER A 179 12.48 -2.16 -11.93
C SER A 179 11.19 -2.98 -12.07
N ARG A 180 11.29 -4.26 -12.46
CA ARG A 180 10.14 -5.18 -12.49
C ARG A 180 9.56 -5.41 -11.09
N ALA A 181 10.39 -5.56 -10.07
CA ALA A 181 9.94 -5.70 -8.69
C ALA A 181 9.19 -4.46 -8.21
N ASP A 182 9.73 -3.27 -8.45
CA ASP A 182 9.13 -1.99 -8.07
C ASP A 182 7.78 -1.77 -8.79
N VAL A 183 7.70 -2.10 -10.08
CA VAL A 183 6.43 -2.05 -10.83
C VAL A 183 5.41 -3.03 -10.27
N GLN A 184 5.81 -4.28 -10.00
CA GLN A 184 4.92 -5.27 -9.38
C GLN A 184 4.44 -4.81 -8.00
N GLU A 185 5.33 -4.26 -7.18
CA GLU A 185 4.96 -3.72 -5.88
C GLU A 185 3.94 -2.59 -6.00
N LYS A 186 4.17 -1.62 -6.90
CA LYS A 186 3.21 -0.53 -7.16
C LYS A 186 1.87 -1.04 -7.68
N MET A 187 1.87 -2.05 -8.56
CA MET A 187 0.65 -2.69 -9.07
C MET A 187 -0.13 -3.42 -7.96
N HIS A 188 0.55 -3.91 -6.94
CA HIS A 188 -0.02 -4.59 -5.79
C HIS A 188 -0.17 -3.71 -4.56
N THR A 189 0.08 -2.40 -4.68
CA THR A 189 -0.08 -1.41 -3.62
C THR A 189 -1.29 -0.53 -3.93
N GLY A 190 -2.11 -0.23 -2.93
CA GLY A 190 -3.08 0.86 -3.00
C GLY A 190 -2.87 1.86 -1.88
N MET A 191 -3.45 3.05 -2.03
CA MET A 191 -3.41 4.09 -1.02
C MET A 191 -4.68 4.03 -0.17
N LEU A 192 -4.52 3.70 1.11
CA LEU A 192 -5.60 3.68 2.09
C LEU A 192 -5.55 4.98 2.89
N LYS A 193 -6.65 5.71 2.83
CA LYS A 193 -6.86 6.92 3.60
C LYS A 193 -8.06 6.73 4.52
N ILE A 194 -7.81 6.90 5.81
CA ILE A 194 -8.82 6.76 6.87
C ILE A 194 -8.84 8.03 7.70
N ARG A 195 -10.03 8.57 7.92
CA ARG A 195 -10.30 9.62 8.90
C ARG A 195 -11.25 9.08 9.95
N ILE A 196 -10.86 9.20 11.22
CA ILE A 196 -11.69 8.83 12.36
C ILE A 196 -12.24 10.12 12.96
N ASP A 197 -13.53 10.37 12.76
CA ASP A 197 -14.17 11.62 13.16
C ASP A 197 -14.53 11.58 14.64
N ARG A 198 -15.42 10.66 15.03
CA ARG A 198 -15.98 10.56 16.38
C ARG A 198 -16.57 9.18 16.65
N ALA A 199 -16.86 8.88 17.91
CA ALA A 199 -17.78 7.83 18.29
C ALA A 199 -18.99 8.42 19.02
N ARG A 200 -20.08 7.65 19.11
CA ARG A 200 -21.25 8.01 19.92
C ARG A 200 -21.73 6.85 20.75
N MET A 201 -22.38 7.17 21.88
CA MET A 201 -23.07 6.22 22.75
C MET A 201 -22.18 5.04 23.21
N LEU A 202 -20.88 5.27 23.42
CA LEU A 202 -19.98 4.24 23.95
C LEU A 202 -20.49 3.73 25.30
N ARG A 203 -20.22 2.48 25.65
CA ARG A 203 -20.56 1.96 26.99
C ARG A 203 -19.71 2.66 28.06
N ARG A 204 -20.17 2.64 29.31
CA ARG A 204 -19.33 3.06 30.45
C ARG A 204 -18.42 1.89 30.84
N ALA A 205 -17.11 2.10 30.88
CA ALA A 205 -16.20 1.10 31.44
C ALA A 205 -16.20 1.15 32.97
N ASP A 206 -16.19 2.36 33.54
CA ASP A 206 -16.05 2.62 34.98
C ASP A 206 -17.41 2.90 35.68
N ALA A 207 -18.40 2.03 35.46
CA ALA A 207 -19.76 2.21 36.01
C ALA A 207 -19.76 2.37 37.55
N HIS A 208 -18.88 1.65 38.26
CA HIS A 208 -18.76 1.71 39.72
C HIS A 208 -18.24 3.03 40.28
N ARG A 209 -17.62 3.89 39.45
CA ARG A 209 -17.01 5.16 39.89
C ARG A 209 -17.74 6.40 39.39
N PHE A 210 -18.90 6.23 38.75
CA PHE A 210 -19.61 7.32 38.05
C PHE A 210 -18.72 8.07 37.05
N ARG A 211 -17.68 7.40 36.50
CA ARG A 211 -16.81 7.97 35.48
C ARG A 211 -17.26 7.49 34.11
N ASP A 212 -17.15 8.37 33.13
CA ASP A 212 -17.26 8.00 31.72
C ASP A 212 -15.88 7.51 31.22
N CYS A 213 -15.84 6.96 30.01
CA CYS A 213 -14.63 6.37 29.44
C CYS A 213 -13.62 7.41 28.91
N ASP A 214 -12.35 7.03 28.95
CA ASP A 214 -11.20 7.71 28.34
C ASP A 214 -10.83 7.00 27.02
N ALA A 215 -11.60 7.28 25.98
CA ALA A 215 -11.60 6.48 24.76
C ALA A 215 -10.47 6.83 23.77
N HIS A 216 -9.85 5.81 23.18
CA HIS A 216 -9.05 5.90 21.95
C HIS A 216 -9.37 4.76 20.98
N VAL A 217 -9.00 4.95 19.72
CA VAL A 217 -9.17 3.95 18.66
C VAL A 217 -7.82 3.44 18.20
N GLN A 218 -7.73 2.13 17.99
CA GLN A 218 -6.61 1.47 17.33
C GLN A 218 -7.12 0.82 16.04
N VAL A 219 -6.43 1.07 14.93
CA VAL A 219 -6.76 0.44 13.65
C VAL A 219 -5.75 -0.65 13.38
N TRP A 220 -6.23 -1.84 13.07
CA TRP A 220 -5.43 -3.00 12.75
C TRP A 220 -5.70 -3.46 11.33
N VAL A 221 -4.70 -4.08 10.74
CA VAL A 221 -4.76 -4.68 9.40
C VAL A 221 -4.47 -6.16 9.57
N ARG A 222 -5.36 -7.01 9.05
CA ARG A 222 -5.14 -8.44 8.90
C ARG A 222 -4.85 -8.76 7.45
N ASN A 223 -3.78 -9.52 7.23
CA ASN A 223 -3.51 -10.12 5.93
C ASN A 223 -4.27 -11.44 5.86
N ASP A 224 -5.36 -11.46 5.09
CA ASP A 224 -6.27 -12.61 5.02
C ASP A 224 -5.63 -13.79 4.28
N ALA A 225 -4.68 -13.54 3.37
CA ALA A 225 -3.92 -14.58 2.69
C ALA A 225 -3.02 -15.38 3.66
N LYS A 226 -2.53 -14.73 4.73
CA LYS A 226 -1.74 -15.35 5.80
C LYS A 226 -2.59 -15.76 7.01
N GLY A 227 -3.83 -15.26 7.11
CA GLY A 227 -4.65 -15.39 8.32
C GLY A 227 -4.02 -14.73 9.55
N ALA A 228 -3.20 -13.69 9.36
CA ALA A 228 -2.36 -13.11 10.41
C ALA A 228 -2.54 -11.59 10.52
N TRP A 229 -2.61 -11.11 11.76
CA TRP A 229 -2.61 -9.69 12.10
C TRP A 229 -1.22 -9.09 11.96
N ARG A 230 -1.12 -7.85 11.45
CA ARG A 230 0.13 -7.09 11.55
C ARG A 230 0.49 -6.87 13.02
N LYS A 231 1.79 -6.90 13.33
CA LYS A 231 2.31 -6.80 14.71
C LYS A 231 2.02 -5.45 15.37
N LYS A 232 1.86 -4.39 14.58
CA LYS A 232 1.60 -3.02 15.07
C LYS A 232 0.27 -2.51 14.53
N PRO A 233 -0.41 -1.64 15.31
CA PRO A 233 -1.58 -0.95 14.81
C PRO A 233 -1.16 -0.06 13.64
N TRP A 234 -2.00 -0.05 12.61
CA TRP A 234 -1.84 0.81 11.44
C TRP A 234 -1.94 2.28 11.83
N MET A 235 -2.88 2.64 12.72
CA MET A 235 -2.95 3.95 13.37
C MET A 235 -3.50 3.86 14.79
N ARG A 236 -3.26 4.88 15.60
CA ARG A 236 -3.85 5.04 16.94
C ARG A 236 -4.23 6.50 17.15
N THR A 237 -5.44 6.75 17.67
CA THR A 237 -5.87 8.11 18.04
C THR A 237 -5.35 8.49 19.43
N LYS A 238 -5.41 9.78 19.77
CA LYS A 238 -5.19 10.24 21.15
C LYS A 238 -6.38 9.81 22.02
N VAL A 239 -6.11 9.65 23.32
CA VAL A 239 -7.13 9.42 24.33
C VAL A 239 -7.97 10.69 24.50
N VAL A 240 -9.30 10.54 24.49
CA VAL A 240 -10.25 11.61 24.78
C VAL A 240 -10.96 11.25 26.07
N ASN A 241 -10.75 12.07 27.09
CA ASN A 241 -11.12 11.71 28.45
C ASN A 241 -12.59 12.03 28.78
N LYS A 242 -13.19 11.22 29.66
CA LYS A 242 -14.48 11.46 30.34
C LYS A 242 -15.64 11.77 29.39
N THR A 243 -15.75 11.02 28.30
CA THR A 243 -16.88 11.19 27.38
C THR A 243 -17.25 9.90 26.68
N ARG A 244 -18.55 9.71 26.47
CA ARG A 244 -19.12 8.60 25.70
C ARG A 244 -19.26 8.94 24.22
N ASP A 245 -19.02 10.20 23.86
CA ASP A 245 -19.12 10.74 22.51
C ASP A 245 -17.81 11.45 22.12
N PRO A 246 -16.67 10.72 22.12
CA PRO A 246 -15.36 11.30 21.83
C PRO A 246 -15.26 11.78 20.37
N VAL A 247 -14.54 12.88 20.16
CA VAL A 247 -14.24 13.44 18.83
C VAL A 247 -12.72 13.48 18.66
N TRP A 248 -12.21 12.83 17.62
CA TRP A 248 -10.77 12.74 17.35
C TRP A 248 -10.35 13.57 16.14
N ASN A 249 -11.13 13.54 15.06
CA ASN A 249 -10.80 14.19 13.77
C ASN A 249 -9.36 13.90 13.30
N VAL A 250 -8.93 12.64 13.38
CA VAL A 250 -7.58 12.22 12.99
C VAL A 250 -7.64 11.55 11.62
N GLU A 251 -6.83 12.04 10.69
CA GLU A 251 -6.68 11.50 9.34
C GLU A 251 -5.29 10.89 9.16
N GLN A 252 -5.22 9.73 8.51
CA GLN A 252 -3.98 9.10 8.12
C GLN A 252 -4.12 8.49 6.72
N GLU A 253 -3.05 8.60 5.94
CA GLU A 253 -2.93 8.06 4.58
C GLU A 253 -1.63 7.25 4.50
N ARG A 254 -1.72 5.98 4.09
CA ARG A 254 -0.56 5.10 3.94
C ARG A 254 -0.77 4.08 2.81
N PRO A 255 0.32 3.67 2.12
CA PRO A 255 0.26 2.58 1.18
C PRO A 255 -0.05 1.26 1.89
N LEU A 256 -0.84 0.42 1.24
CA LEU A 256 -1.20 -0.92 1.69
C LEU A 256 -1.03 -1.91 0.54
N LEU A 257 -0.26 -2.97 0.78
CA LEU A 257 -0.06 -4.07 -0.17
C LEU A 257 -1.25 -5.02 -0.13
N THR A 258 -1.59 -5.63 -1.27
CA THR A 258 -2.53 -6.76 -1.33
C THR A 258 -2.01 -7.95 -0.51
N GLY A 259 -2.92 -8.70 0.13
CA GLY A 259 -2.59 -9.77 1.06
C GLY A 259 -1.70 -10.84 0.45
N ASN A 260 -2.08 -11.35 -0.74
CA ASN A 260 -1.31 -12.32 -1.51
C ASN A 260 0.12 -11.86 -1.88
N PHE A 261 0.31 -10.57 -2.13
CA PHE A 261 1.61 -10.02 -2.49
C PHE A 261 2.47 -9.79 -1.25
N GLU A 262 1.89 -9.17 -0.20
CA GLU A 262 2.53 -9.03 1.11
C GLU A 262 2.92 -10.39 1.72
N ALA A 263 2.16 -11.44 1.41
CA ALA A 263 2.42 -12.78 1.90
C ALA A 263 3.79 -13.34 1.43
N ARG A 264 4.32 -12.83 0.31
CA ARG A 264 5.60 -13.28 -0.28
C ARG A 264 6.81 -12.78 0.49
N PHE A 265 6.67 -11.65 1.17
CA PHE A 265 7.76 -11.07 1.92
C PHE A 265 7.80 -11.67 3.33
N ARG A 266 9.02 -11.88 3.80
CA ARG A 266 9.24 -12.13 5.22
C ARG A 266 8.82 -10.88 5.96
N GLU A 267 8.03 -11.05 7.00
CA GLU A 267 7.71 -9.94 7.88
C GLU A 267 9.02 -9.30 8.34
N PRO A 268 9.14 -7.98 8.27
CA PRO A 268 10.30 -7.32 8.84
C PRO A 268 10.43 -7.78 10.30
N GLU A 269 11.65 -8.17 10.70
CA GLU A 269 11.95 -8.21 12.13
C GLU A 269 11.68 -6.80 12.64
N GLU A 270 10.75 -6.65 13.57
CA GLU A 270 10.41 -5.36 14.16
C GLU A 270 10.90 -5.30 15.61
N GLY A 271 11.17 -4.09 16.07
CA GLY A 271 11.64 -3.80 17.42
C GLY A 271 12.98 -3.07 17.41
N TRP A 272 13.37 -2.52 18.56
CA TRP A 272 14.60 -1.74 18.70
C TRP A 272 15.84 -2.54 18.26
N ILE A 273 15.88 -3.85 18.55
CA ILE A 273 16.96 -4.75 18.12
C ILE A 273 17.03 -4.83 16.59
N ALA A 274 15.88 -4.84 15.91
CA ALA A 274 15.86 -4.90 14.45
C ALA A 274 16.30 -3.58 13.82
N GLU A 275 15.97 -2.44 14.42
CA GLU A 275 16.47 -1.12 14.00
C GLU A 275 17.99 -1.02 14.18
N VAL A 276 18.51 -1.47 15.32
CA VAL A 276 19.96 -1.54 15.58
C VAL A 276 20.65 -2.48 14.59
N LYS A 277 20.10 -3.69 14.38
CA LYS A 277 20.59 -4.61 13.35
C LYS A 277 20.58 -3.96 11.97
N LYS A 278 19.53 -3.20 11.62
CA LYS A 278 19.42 -2.51 10.33
C LYS A 278 20.49 -1.44 10.17
N ALA A 279 20.77 -0.66 11.23
CA ALA A 279 21.82 0.36 11.22
C ALA A 279 23.24 -0.23 11.11
N LEU A 280 23.46 -1.44 11.64
CA LEU A 280 24.75 -2.14 11.60
C LEU A 280 24.95 -3.01 10.35
N ARG A 281 23.97 -3.10 9.43
CA ARG A 281 24.11 -3.90 8.20
C ARG A 281 25.13 -3.30 7.26
N SER A 282 26.01 -4.14 6.72
CA SER A 282 26.91 -3.76 5.65
C SER A 282 26.16 -3.45 4.36
N ARG A 283 26.72 -2.59 3.49
CA ARG A 283 26.15 -2.30 2.15
C ARG A 283 25.93 -3.57 1.32
N ALA A 284 26.83 -4.55 1.43
CA ALA A 284 26.71 -5.83 0.74
C ALA A 284 25.53 -6.67 1.26
N THR A 285 25.30 -6.68 2.57
CA THR A 285 24.15 -7.34 3.19
C THR A 285 22.85 -6.68 2.75
N GLN A 286 22.80 -5.34 2.73
CA GLN A 286 21.62 -4.60 2.29
C GLN A 286 21.30 -4.92 0.82
N LYS A 287 22.30 -4.85 -0.07
CA LYS A 287 22.13 -5.19 -1.49
C LYS A 287 21.57 -6.62 -1.67
N ARG A 288 22.08 -7.60 -0.94
CA ARG A 288 21.56 -8.97 -1.01
C ARG A 288 20.11 -9.07 -0.55
N MET A 289 19.72 -8.33 0.48
CA MET A 289 18.32 -8.28 0.93
C MET A 289 17.41 -7.61 -0.10
N ASP A 290 17.88 -6.54 -0.73
CA ASP A 290 17.16 -5.84 -1.80
C ASP A 290 17.00 -6.78 -3.03
N ASP A 291 18.06 -7.50 -3.42
CA ASP A 291 18.02 -8.51 -4.48
C ASP A 291 17.05 -9.66 -4.12
N GLU A 292 17.09 -10.18 -2.90
CA GLU A 292 16.16 -11.22 -2.41
C GLU A 292 14.70 -10.73 -2.40
N HIS A 293 14.47 -9.47 -2.03
CA HIS A 293 13.16 -8.82 -2.09
C HIS A 293 12.68 -8.70 -3.54
N ALA A 294 13.53 -8.23 -4.45
CA ALA A 294 13.21 -8.07 -5.86
C ALA A 294 12.90 -9.42 -6.54
N VAL A 295 13.67 -10.46 -6.24
CA VAL A 295 13.36 -11.84 -6.67
C VAL A 295 11.99 -12.27 -6.16
N SER A 296 11.68 -12.02 -4.89
CA SER A 296 10.42 -12.45 -4.26
C SER A 296 9.19 -11.72 -4.82
N ALA A 297 9.35 -10.45 -5.17
CA ALA A 297 8.30 -9.66 -5.84
C ALA A 297 7.93 -10.24 -7.22
N VAL A 298 8.93 -10.65 -8.01
CA VAL A 298 8.75 -11.06 -9.42
C VAL A 298 8.42 -12.56 -9.60
N LYS A 299 8.72 -13.42 -8.61
CA LYS A 299 8.76 -14.90 -8.75
C LYS A 299 7.46 -15.63 -9.15
N ARG A 300 6.32 -14.97 -9.37
CA ARG A 300 5.03 -15.63 -9.68
C ARG A 300 4.64 -15.71 -11.17
N PHE A 301 5.54 -15.42 -12.11
CA PHE A 301 5.43 -16.09 -13.41
C PHE A 301 5.57 -17.59 -13.12
N GLY A 302 4.46 -18.32 -13.14
CA GLY A 302 4.28 -19.58 -12.43
C GLY A 302 5.40 -20.61 -12.64
N SER A 303 5.39 -21.68 -11.86
CA SER A 303 6.26 -22.86 -12.05
C SER A 303 6.31 -23.41 -13.49
N ARG A 304 5.38 -22.99 -14.36
CA ARG A 304 5.59 -22.92 -15.80
C ARG A 304 6.54 -21.77 -16.13
N GLY A 305 7.84 -21.98 -15.90
CA GLY A 305 8.87 -21.04 -16.36
C GLY A 305 8.61 -20.59 -17.79
N LEU A 306 9.02 -19.36 -18.13
CA LEU A 306 8.88 -18.78 -19.46
C LEU A 306 9.25 -19.85 -20.51
N ARG A 307 8.25 -20.48 -21.14
CA ARG A 307 8.49 -21.50 -22.17
C ARG A 307 8.90 -20.75 -23.42
N VAL A 308 10.19 -20.43 -23.52
CA VAL A 308 10.79 -19.98 -24.76
C VAL A 308 10.72 -21.17 -25.71
N LYS A 309 9.73 -21.16 -26.61
CA LYS A 309 9.71 -22.10 -27.73
C LYS A 309 10.72 -21.56 -28.74
N PHE A 310 11.87 -22.22 -28.84
CA PHE A 310 12.76 -22.00 -29.96
C PHE A 310 12.10 -22.64 -31.19
N LEU A 311 11.78 -21.81 -32.18
CA LEU A 311 11.35 -22.27 -33.50
C LEU A 311 12.63 -22.47 -34.34
N ASP A 312 12.70 -23.57 -35.08
CA ASP A 312 13.75 -23.75 -36.09
C ASP A 312 13.54 -22.79 -37.28
N SER A 313 14.48 -22.79 -38.23
CA SER A 313 14.40 -21.99 -39.46
C SER A 313 13.15 -22.27 -40.31
N ASP A 314 12.48 -23.40 -40.05
CA ASP A 314 11.28 -23.85 -40.75
C ASP A 314 9.99 -23.58 -39.95
N GLY A 315 10.08 -22.87 -38.81
CA GLY A 315 8.94 -22.53 -37.96
C GLY A 315 8.38 -23.70 -37.13
N ARG A 316 9.11 -24.80 -37.00
CA ARG A 316 8.70 -25.94 -36.15
C ARG A 316 9.28 -25.78 -34.76
N ALA A 317 8.51 -26.16 -33.75
CA ALA A 317 9.00 -26.20 -32.38
C ALA A 317 10.10 -27.28 -32.28
N VAL A 318 11.33 -26.86 -31.96
CA VAL A 318 12.41 -27.78 -31.62
C VAL A 318 12.01 -28.51 -30.34
N ARG A 319 11.87 -29.83 -30.43
CA ARG A 319 11.45 -30.67 -29.30
C ARG A 319 12.55 -30.85 -28.28
#